data_AF-A0AAD8UA25-F1
#
_entry.id   AF-A0AAD8UA25-F1
#
_cell.length_a   1.000
_cell.length_b   1.000
_cell.length_c   1.000
_cell.angle_alpha   90.00
_cell.angle_beta   90.00
_cell.angle_gamma   90.00
#
_symmetry.space_group_name_H-M   'P 1'
#
loop_
_entity.id
_entity.type
_entity.pdbx_description
1 polymer ?
#
loop_
_entity_poly.entity_id
_entity_poly.type
_entity_poly.pdbx_seq_one_letter_code
_entity_poly.pdbx_strand_id
1 'polypeptide(L)'
;MLPTHTLTSFLIWAEIASPAKPVTCPSSSELRVTIPPSHQSPSNADYKSLDEVHDALTHCPNITSLNLRVGEIGCVGEPDRWSLPLDPAGTSRYFPVLDTLSLEKYQFYDTDGDYLRPLRGWTHLSAWIWSGGAFGWVKWGLLTEDQRSVNNIELWLDAMDFSKIRNLSILDYDGPLETLVESKLPQSLPSLRTLRLERSTTVDFALSLPPHSLHSLSWLDAGQNQSIAPSSITMAALSLTWNGVRQKA
;
A
#
# COMPACT_ATOMS: atom_id res chain seq x y z
N MET A 1 32.77 -18.43 54.43
CA MET A 1 31.39 -18.67 53.96
C MET A 1 30.77 -17.33 53.61
N LEU A 2 30.73 -16.98 52.33
CA LEU A 2 29.93 -15.85 51.81
C LEU A 2 28.77 -16.44 51.02
N PRO A 3 27.53 -15.93 51.15
CA PRO A 3 26.46 -16.31 50.26
C PRO A 3 26.49 -15.43 49.00
N THR A 4 26.63 -16.08 47.86
CA THR A 4 26.35 -15.58 46.52
C THR A 4 24.85 -15.40 46.35
N HIS A 5 24.38 -14.15 46.21
CA HIS A 5 23.04 -13.88 45.70
C HIS A 5 23.13 -13.46 44.23
N THR A 6 22.81 -14.41 43.36
CA THR A 6 22.49 -14.17 41.95
C THR A 6 21.12 -13.50 41.85
N LEU A 7 21.09 -12.22 41.47
CA LEU A 7 19.88 -11.51 41.07
C LEU A 7 19.60 -11.78 39.60
N THR A 8 18.86 -12.85 39.30
CA THR A 8 18.15 -13.00 38.02
C THR A 8 16.87 -12.17 38.10
N SER A 9 16.97 -10.91 37.68
CA SER A 9 15.80 -10.07 37.45
C SER A 9 15.20 -10.43 36.08
N PHE A 10 14.17 -11.26 36.07
CA PHE A 10 13.25 -11.38 34.93
C PHE A 10 12.36 -10.14 34.90
N LEU A 11 12.64 -9.22 33.96
CA LEU A 11 11.70 -8.15 33.64
C LEU A 11 10.59 -8.73 32.77
N ILE A 12 9.50 -9.17 33.42
CA ILE A 12 8.23 -9.40 32.74
C ILE A 12 7.59 -8.02 32.56
N TRP A 13 7.81 -7.41 31.40
CA TRP A 13 7.05 -6.23 31.00
C TRP A 13 5.68 -6.71 30.56
N ALA A 14 4.66 -6.35 31.32
CA ALA A 14 3.27 -6.53 30.92
C ALA A 14 3.00 -5.67 29.69
N GLU A 15 2.63 -6.31 28.59
CA GLU A 15 1.97 -5.67 27.46
C GLU A 15 0.72 -4.95 27.99
N ILE A 16 0.77 -3.63 28.14
CA ILE A 16 -0.45 -2.84 28.05
C ILE A 16 -0.69 -2.65 26.55
N ALA A 17 -1.01 -3.74 25.86
CA ALA A 17 -1.66 -3.65 24.58
C ALA A 17 -3.01 -2.97 24.87
N SER A 18 -3.20 -1.76 24.35
CA SER A 18 -4.56 -1.22 24.22
C SER A 18 -5.43 -2.33 23.62
N PRO A 19 -6.61 -2.64 24.18
CA PRO A 19 -7.44 -3.71 23.66
C PRO A 19 -7.65 -3.44 22.17
N ALA A 20 -7.19 -4.39 21.33
CA ALA A 20 -7.32 -4.29 19.89
C ALA A 20 -8.78 -4.02 19.57
N LYS A 21 -9.04 -2.92 18.86
CA LYS A 21 -10.40 -2.56 18.46
C LYS A 21 -10.96 -3.76 17.67
N PRO A 22 -12.15 -4.28 18.00
CA PRO A 22 -12.66 -5.46 17.31
C PRO A 22 -12.81 -5.14 15.81
N VAL A 23 -12.09 -5.90 14.99
CA VAL A 23 -12.10 -5.73 13.54
C VAL A 23 -13.49 -6.04 13.03
N THR A 24 -14.14 -5.03 12.45
CA THR A 24 -15.47 -5.17 11.85
C THR A 24 -15.29 -5.43 10.37
N CYS A 25 -15.60 -6.66 9.95
CA CYS A 25 -15.53 -7.02 8.54
C CYS A 25 -16.66 -6.36 7.75
N PRO A 26 -16.38 -5.85 6.53
CA PRO A 26 -17.40 -5.29 5.68
C PRO A 26 -18.38 -6.37 5.24
N SER A 27 -19.66 -6.03 5.15
CA SER A 27 -20.69 -6.94 4.63
C SER A 27 -20.59 -7.16 3.11
N SER A 28 -19.86 -6.28 2.42
CA SER A 28 -19.64 -6.31 0.97
C SER A 28 -18.30 -6.97 0.64
N SER A 29 -18.25 -7.74 -0.45
CA SER A 29 -17.00 -8.28 -1.00
C SER A 29 -16.15 -7.20 -1.69
N GLU A 30 -16.78 -6.09 -2.05
CA GLU A 30 -16.09 -4.91 -2.55
C GLU A 30 -15.84 -3.93 -1.40
N LEU A 31 -14.58 -3.61 -1.18
CA LEU A 31 -14.12 -2.65 -0.18
C LEU A 31 -13.62 -1.39 -0.89
N ARG A 32 -14.32 -0.27 -0.69
CA ARG A 32 -13.97 1.06 -1.20
C ARG A 32 -13.67 1.99 -0.03
N VAL A 33 -12.44 2.47 0.05
CA VAL A 33 -11.95 3.26 1.17
C VAL A 33 -11.19 4.46 0.65
N THR A 34 -11.61 5.64 1.11
CA THR A 34 -10.85 6.89 0.98
C THR A 34 -10.32 7.28 2.36
N ILE A 35 -9.00 7.40 2.50
CA ILE A 35 -8.33 7.84 3.72
C ILE A 35 -7.61 9.17 3.46
N PRO A 36 -7.92 10.26 4.18
CA PRO A 36 -9.00 10.37 5.16
C PRO A 36 -10.40 10.37 4.48
N PRO A 37 -11.49 10.09 5.23
CA PRO A 37 -12.83 10.05 4.67
C PRO A 37 -13.24 11.36 3.98
N SER A 38 -13.76 11.26 2.75
CA SER A 38 -14.16 12.42 1.94
C SER A 38 -15.60 12.30 1.43
N HIS A 39 -16.37 13.38 1.52
CA HIS A 39 -17.72 13.43 0.93
C HIS A 39 -17.71 13.37 -0.60
N GLN A 40 -16.61 13.79 -1.24
CA GLN A 40 -16.48 13.76 -2.70
C GLN A 40 -16.13 12.34 -3.21
N SER A 41 -15.67 11.47 -2.33
CA SER A 41 -15.31 10.08 -2.66
C SER A 41 -15.71 9.20 -1.49
N PRO A 42 -17.02 8.88 -1.41
CA PRO A 42 -17.56 8.18 -0.26
C PRO A 42 -16.98 6.77 -0.18
N SER A 43 -16.43 6.43 1.00
CA SER A 43 -16.10 5.06 1.37
C SER A 43 -17.38 4.25 1.57
N ASN A 44 -17.32 2.94 1.33
CA ASN A 44 -18.41 2.02 1.71
C ASN A 44 -18.14 1.32 3.05
N ALA A 45 -17.01 1.63 3.68
CA ALA A 45 -16.63 1.22 5.03
C ALA A 45 -16.19 2.46 5.82
N ASP A 46 -16.48 2.46 7.12
CA ASP A 46 -16.18 3.59 8.02
C ASP A 46 -14.73 3.57 8.54
N TYR A 47 -13.79 3.09 7.72
CA TYR A 47 -12.38 3.08 8.09
C TYR A 47 -11.80 4.49 8.06
N LYS A 48 -11.02 4.81 9.10
CA LYS A 48 -10.47 6.15 9.33
C LYS A 48 -8.97 6.25 9.13
N SER A 49 -8.27 5.12 9.10
CA SER A 49 -6.82 5.03 8.89
C SER A 49 -6.46 3.82 8.02
N LEU A 50 -5.22 3.80 7.52
CA LEU A 50 -4.68 2.65 6.81
C LEU A 50 -4.46 1.44 7.73
N ASP A 51 -4.28 1.65 9.04
CA ASP A 51 -4.23 0.57 10.03
C ASP A 51 -5.55 -0.22 10.06
N GLU A 52 -6.69 0.47 10.07
CA GLU A 52 -8.00 -0.20 10.08
C GLU A 52 -8.24 -0.99 8.77
N VAL A 53 -7.73 -0.50 7.64
CA VAL A 53 -7.75 -1.23 6.35
C VAL A 53 -6.85 -2.46 6.42
N HIS A 54 -5.63 -2.32 6.94
CA HIS A 54 -4.69 -3.43 7.12
C HIS A 54 -5.27 -4.52 8.02
N ASP A 55 -5.87 -4.15 9.14
CA ASP A 55 -6.55 -5.07 10.05
C ASP A 55 -7.68 -5.81 9.35
N ALA A 56 -8.50 -5.10 8.56
CA ALA A 56 -9.57 -5.72 7.79
C ALA A 56 -9.03 -6.74 6.77
N LEU A 57 -7.98 -6.40 6.01
CA LEU A 57 -7.35 -7.33 5.06
C LEU A 57 -6.68 -8.52 5.77
N THR A 58 -6.24 -8.35 7.01
CA THR A 58 -5.63 -9.41 7.83
C THR A 58 -6.65 -10.33 8.49
N HIS A 59 -7.94 -9.96 8.57
CA HIS A 59 -8.94 -10.76 9.29
C HIS A 59 -10.18 -11.13 8.48
N CYS A 60 -10.47 -10.43 7.38
CA CYS A 60 -11.73 -10.55 6.65
C CYS A 60 -11.52 -11.24 5.30
N PRO A 61 -11.77 -12.56 5.18
CA PRO A 61 -11.42 -13.32 3.98
C PRO A 61 -12.33 -13.06 2.76
N ASN A 62 -13.51 -12.48 2.96
CA ASN A 62 -14.55 -12.37 1.94
C ASN A 62 -14.38 -11.18 0.97
N ILE A 63 -13.31 -10.41 1.13
CA ILE A 63 -13.02 -9.26 0.26
C ILE A 63 -12.41 -9.80 -1.03
N THR A 64 -12.95 -9.39 -2.18
CA THR A 64 -12.47 -9.78 -3.51
C THR A 64 -12.09 -8.58 -4.37
N SER A 65 -12.49 -7.37 -3.98
CA SER A 65 -12.14 -6.13 -4.64
C SER A 65 -11.74 -5.08 -3.63
N LEU A 66 -10.54 -4.51 -3.78
CA LEU A 66 -10.06 -3.39 -2.98
C LEU A 66 -9.90 -2.16 -3.88
N ASN A 67 -10.56 -1.08 -3.50
CA ASN A 67 -10.35 0.25 -4.04
C ASN A 67 -9.93 1.17 -2.90
N LEU A 68 -8.64 1.47 -2.82
CA LEU A 68 -8.04 2.28 -1.80
C LEU A 68 -7.55 3.59 -2.41
N ARG A 69 -8.04 4.70 -1.86
CA ARG A 69 -7.65 6.06 -2.22
C ARG A 69 -7.03 6.73 -1.01
N VAL A 70 -5.79 7.18 -1.14
CA VAL A 70 -5.14 8.00 -0.13
C VAL A 70 -5.31 9.48 -0.52
N GLY A 71 -6.31 10.14 0.04
CA GLY A 71 -6.65 11.51 -0.30
C GLY A 71 -5.85 12.55 0.50
N GLU A 72 -5.58 13.69 -0.13
CA GLU A 72 -5.27 14.92 0.60
C GLU A 72 -6.57 15.67 0.85
N ILE A 73 -6.90 15.96 2.10
CA ILE A 73 -8.04 16.84 2.42
C ILE A 73 -7.50 18.26 2.65
N GLY A 74 -7.26 18.97 1.54
CA GLY A 74 -6.89 20.38 1.56
C GLY A 74 -5.73 20.71 2.52
N CYS A 75 -5.79 21.87 3.19
CA CYS A 75 -4.74 22.34 4.10
C CYS A 75 -4.85 21.79 5.55
N VAL A 76 -5.69 20.78 5.82
CA VAL A 76 -6.15 20.49 7.21
C VAL A 76 -5.83 19.07 7.70
N GLY A 77 -5.31 18.19 6.84
CA GLY A 77 -4.85 16.89 7.32
C GLY A 77 -4.23 16.07 6.20
N GLU A 78 -2.90 15.93 6.27
CA GLU A 78 -2.19 14.81 5.65
C GLU A 78 -2.64 13.52 6.35
N PRO A 79 -2.69 12.38 5.63
CA PRO A 79 -2.96 11.10 6.26
C PRO A 79 -1.86 10.75 7.27
N ASP A 80 -2.17 9.86 8.21
CA ASP A 80 -1.20 9.31 9.16
C ASP A 80 -0.05 8.58 8.46
N ARG A 81 -0.34 7.98 7.30
CA ARG A 81 0.64 7.42 6.36
C ARG A 81 0.07 7.23 4.96
N TRP A 82 0.92 6.93 3.99
CA TRP A 82 0.56 6.77 2.57
C TRP A 82 0.64 5.32 2.06
N SER A 83 1.00 4.39 2.96
CA SER A 83 1.19 2.97 2.71
C SER A 83 0.51 2.10 3.77
N LEU A 84 0.20 0.84 3.49
CA LEU A 84 -0.32 -0.10 4.51
C LEU A 84 0.79 -0.54 5.47
N PRO A 85 0.51 -0.72 6.78
CA PRO A 85 1.53 -1.02 7.81
C PRO A 85 1.94 -2.48 7.79
N LEU A 86 2.66 -2.87 6.74
CA LEU A 86 3.19 -4.23 6.60
C LEU A 86 4.39 -4.42 7.52
N ASP A 87 4.47 -5.56 8.20
CA ASP A 87 5.61 -5.85 9.07
C ASP A 87 6.88 -6.00 8.19
N PRO A 88 7.91 -5.18 8.39
CA PRO A 88 9.17 -5.25 7.64
C PRO A 88 9.91 -6.59 7.84
N ALA A 89 9.55 -7.38 8.85
CA ALA A 89 10.00 -8.76 8.98
C ALA A 89 9.35 -9.74 7.98
N GLY A 90 8.40 -9.29 7.15
CA GLY A 90 7.71 -10.10 6.15
C GLY A 90 6.69 -11.08 6.74
N THR A 91 6.13 -10.77 7.91
CA THR A 91 5.19 -11.66 8.64
C THR A 91 3.73 -11.35 8.35
N SER A 92 3.40 -10.19 7.78
CA SER A 92 2.03 -9.82 7.42
C SER A 92 1.46 -10.76 6.36
N ARG A 93 0.21 -11.21 6.55
CA ARG A 93 -0.51 -12.08 5.61
C ARG A 93 -1.94 -11.60 5.48
N TYR A 94 -2.38 -11.42 4.24
CA TYR A 94 -3.75 -11.09 3.92
C TYR A 94 -4.52 -12.34 3.51
N PHE A 95 -5.69 -12.54 4.11
CA PHE A 95 -6.60 -13.64 3.78
C PHE A 95 -7.41 -13.44 2.48
N PRO A 96 -7.82 -12.21 2.12
CA PRO A 96 -8.49 -11.93 0.86
C PRO A 96 -7.72 -12.44 -0.35
N VAL A 97 -8.44 -13.03 -1.30
CA VAL A 97 -7.94 -13.31 -2.65
C VAL A 97 -8.59 -12.29 -3.59
N LEU A 98 -7.83 -11.26 -3.95
CA LEU A 98 -8.35 -10.15 -4.74
C LEU A 98 -8.34 -10.46 -6.24
N ASP A 99 -9.48 -10.22 -6.88
CA ASP A 99 -9.61 -10.20 -8.34
C ASP A 99 -9.41 -8.78 -8.89
N THR A 100 -9.72 -7.76 -8.09
CA THR A 100 -9.64 -6.34 -8.48
C THR A 100 -8.90 -5.53 -7.42
N LEU A 101 -7.91 -4.77 -7.87
CA LEU A 101 -7.10 -3.90 -7.05
C LEU A 101 -6.98 -2.52 -7.68
N SER A 102 -7.43 -1.49 -6.98
CA SER A 102 -7.31 -0.10 -7.37
C SER A 102 -6.64 0.67 -6.26
N LEU A 103 -5.51 1.29 -6.56
CA LEU A 103 -4.74 2.14 -5.68
C LEU A 103 -4.61 3.52 -6.29
N GLU A 104 -5.02 4.53 -5.54
CA GLU A 104 -4.86 5.94 -5.90
C GLU A 104 -4.01 6.63 -4.83
N LYS A 105 -2.94 7.33 -5.25
CA LYS A 105 -1.97 8.02 -4.37
C LYS A 105 -1.24 7.13 -3.35
N TYR A 106 -1.21 5.82 -3.57
CA TYR A 106 -0.53 4.88 -2.67
C TYR A 106 0.99 4.92 -2.84
N GLN A 107 1.74 4.98 -1.74
CA GLN A 107 3.20 5.01 -1.77
C GLN A 107 3.81 3.60 -1.64
N PHE A 108 4.35 3.11 -2.76
CA PHE A 108 4.98 1.77 -2.84
C PHE A 108 6.43 1.72 -2.35
N TYR A 109 7.11 2.86 -2.30
CA TYR A 109 8.54 2.95 -1.99
C TYR A 109 8.81 3.32 -0.53
N ASP A 110 7.77 3.59 0.24
CA ASP A 110 7.88 3.87 1.65
C ASP A 110 8.54 2.73 2.41
N THR A 111 9.27 3.12 3.44
CA THR A 111 9.71 2.21 4.49
C THR A 111 9.01 2.55 5.80
N ASP A 112 8.79 1.53 6.64
CA ASP A 112 8.27 1.75 7.99
C ASP A 112 9.14 2.73 8.81
N GLY A 113 10.45 2.76 8.52
CA GLY A 113 11.39 3.69 9.12
C GLY A 113 11.04 5.17 8.89
N ASP A 114 10.39 5.51 7.78
CA ASP A 114 10.02 6.89 7.46
C ASP A 114 8.91 7.41 8.40
N TYR A 115 8.02 6.52 8.84
CA TYR A 115 6.90 6.83 9.74
C TYR A 115 7.25 6.70 11.22
N LEU A 116 8.21 5.84 11.56
CA LEU A 116 8.58 5.55 12.95
C LEU A 116 9.60 6.55 13.53
N ARG A 117 10.20 7.41 12.69
CA ARG A 117 11.21 8.37 13.14
C ARG A 117 10.66 9.32 14.21
N PRO A 118 11.44 9.61 15.27
CA PRO A 118 11.05 10.60 16.25
C PRO A 118 10.93 11.97 15.58
N LEU A 119 9.74 12.55 15.66
CA LEU A 119 9.48 13.90 15.20
C LEU A 119 10.23 14.93 16.07
N ARG A 120 10.76 15.98 15.43
CA ARG A 120 11.54 17.01 16.14
C ARG A 120 10.63 17.89 17.00
N GLY A 121 11.01 18.12 18.26
CA GLY A 121 10.32 19.02 19.21
C GLY A 121 9.69 18.29 20.41
N TRP A 122 9.58 18.98 21.55
CA TRP A 122 9.17 18.36 22.83
C TRP A 122 7.73 17.80 22.83
N THR A 123 6.78 18.54 22.24
CA THR A 123 5.37 18.14 22.13
C THR A 123 5.18 16.94 21.20
N HIS A 124 5.98 16.86 20.14
CA HIS A 124 5.92 15.75 19.20
C HIS A 124 6.61 14.50 19.76
N LEU A 125 7.69 14.67 20.53
CA LEU A 125 8.37 13.57 21.18
C LEU A 125 7.48 12.87 22.22
N SER A 126 6.78 13.64 23.05
CA SER A 126 5.85 13.03 24.02
C SER A 126 4.72 12.30 23.32
N ALA A 127 4.09 12.91 22.32
CA ALA A 127 3.05 12.26 21.52
C ALA A 127 3.54 10.95 20.86
N TRP A 128 4.76 10.96 20.30
CA TRP A 128 5.39 9.79 19.68
C TRP A 128 5.71 8.66 20.69
N ILE A 129 6.10 9.00 21.92
CA ILE A 129 6.28 8.01 22.99
C ILE A 129 4.92 7.39 23.35
N TRP A 130 3.90 8.23 23.58
CA TRP A 130 2.58 7.77 24.03
C TRP A 130 1.79 7.04 22.96
N SER A 131 2.04 7.29 21.67
CA SER A 131 1.38 6.60 20.56
C SER A 131 1.98 5.21 20.26
N GLY A 132 3.04 4.80 20.95
CA GLY A 132 3.76 3.56 20.67
C GLY A 132 4.84 3.67 19.60
N GLY A 133 5.04 4.85 18.99
CA GLY A 133 6.09 5.10 18.00
C GLY A 133 7.50 4.80 18.54
N ALA A 134 7.75 5.07 19.82
CA ALA A 134 9.02 4.73 20.48
C ALA A 134 9.32 3.23 20.48
N PHE A 135 8.31 2.40 20.77
CA PHE A 135 8.48 0.96 20.76
C PHE A 135 8.63 0.44 19.33
N GLY A 136 7.81 0.93 18.39
CA GLY A 136 7.92 0.61 16.97
C GLY A 136 9.32 0.93 16.41
N TRP A 137 9.87 2.10 16.74
CA TRP A 137 11.23 2.48 16.35
C TRP A 137 12.31 1.57 16.93
N VAL A 138 12.18 1.14 18.18
CA VAL A 138 13.11 0.17 18.78
C VAL A 138 12.99 -1.17 18.08
N LYS A 139 11.77 -1.68 17.84
CA LYS A 139 11.55 -2.94 17.10
C LYS A 139 12.16 -2.85 15.71
N TRP A 140 11.92 -1.75 14.99
CA TRP A 140 12.50 -1.50 13.66
C TRP A 140 14.03 -1.44 13.71
N GLY A 141 14.62 -0.78 14.71
CA GLY A 141 16.07 -0.69 14.89
C GLY A 141 16.76 -2.02 15.20
N LEU A 142 16.01 -3.03 15.69
CA LEU A 142 16.51 -4.39 15.93
C LEU A 142 16.50 -5.27 14.67
N LEU A 143 15.87 -4.83 13.58
CA LEU A 143 15.84 -5.55 12.32
C LEU A 143 17.19 -5.48 11.60
N THR A 144 17.43 -6.48 10.75
CA THR A 144 18.60 -6.48 9.86
C THR A 144 18.54 -5.32 8.86
N GLU A 145 19.68 -4.95 8.27
CA GLU A 145 19.72 -3.91 7.24
C GLU A 145 18.84 -4.26 6.04
N ASP A 146 18.91 -5.51 5.57
CA ASP A 146 18.08 -6.03 4.49
C ASP A 146 16.59 -5.82 4.79
N GLN A 147 16.11 -6.24 5.97
CA GLN A 147 14.71 -6.07 6.41
C GLN A 147 14.26 -4.61 6.50
N ARG A 148 15.17 -3.69 6.85
CA ARG A 148 14.84 -2.26 6.95
C ARG A 148 14.77 -1.56 5.60
N SER A 149 15.47 -2.10 4.60
CA SER A 149 15.51 -1.57 3.24
C SER A 149 14.39 -2.09 2.34
N VAL A 150 13.62 -3.10 2.79
CA VAL A 150 12.51 -3.65 2.00
C VAL A 150 11.46 -2.57 1.80
N ASN A 151 11.10 -2.35 0.54
CA ASN A 151 10.08 -1.40 0.17
C ASN A 151 8.67 -1.99 0.39
N ASN A 152 7.69 -1.11 0.48
CA ASN A 152 6.32 -1.50 0.72
C ASN A 152 5.73 -2.39 -0.40
N ILE A 153 6.15 -2.25 -1.67
CA ILE A 153 5.70 -3.13 -2.75
C ILE A 153 6.14 -4.59 -2.54
N GLU A 154 7.39 -4.84 -2.14
CA GLU A 154 7.89 -6.19 -1.87
C GLU A 154 7.16 -6.84 -0.70
N LEU A 155 6.96 -6.09 0.39
CA LEU A 155 6.17 -6.57 1.53
C LEU A 155 4.74 -6.93 1.12
N TRP A 156 4.17 -6.21 0.16
CA TRP A 156 2.82 -6.48 -0.32
C TRP A 156 2.74 -7.75 -1.16
N LEU A 157 3.74 -7.95 -2.04
CA LEU A 157 3.88 -9.17 -2.83
C LEU A 157 4.07 -10.40 -1.94
N ASP A 158 4.70 -10.26 -0.77
CA ASP A 158 4.83 -11.33 0.21
C ASP A 158 3.55 -11.53 1.06
N ALA A 159 2.77 -10.47 1.26
CA ALA A 159 1.56 -10.51 2.09
C ALA A 159 0.32 -11.02 1.36
N MET A 160 0.25 -10.91 0.03
CA MET A 160 -0.96 -11.19 -0.77
C MET A 160 -0.65 -11.97 -2.06
N ASP A 161 -1.58 -12.81 -2.50
CA ASP A 161 -1.49 -13.50 -3.80
C ASP A 161 -1.94 -12.60 -4.97
N PHE A 162 -0.98 -12.02 -5.68
CA PHE A 162 -1.22 -11.21 -6.88
C PHE A 162 -1.59 -12.05 -8.12
N SER A 163 -1.41 -13.38 -8.08
CA SER A 163 -1.63 -14.25 -9.24
C SER A 163 -3.08 -14.26 -9.72
N LYS A 164 -4.03 -13.85 -8.88
CA LYS A 164 -5.47 -13.80 -9.17
C LYS A 164 -5.96 -12.44 -9.63
N ILE A 165 -5.16 -11.40 -9.51
CA ILE A 165 -5.56 -10.05 -9.91
C ILE A 165 -5.80 -10.01 -11.42
N ARG A 166 -7.03 -9.67 -11.79
CA ARG A 166 -7.45 -9.49 -13.18
C ARG A 166 -7.53 -8.03 -13.57
N ASN A 167 -7.85 -7.16 -12.61
CA ASN A 167 -8.00 -5.73 -12.83
C ASN A 167 -7.08 -4.99 -11.87
N LEU A 168 -6.07 -4.31 -12.42
CA LEU A 168 -5.15 -3.46 -11.66
C LEU A 168 -5.32 -2.02 -12.11
N SER A 169 -5.52 -1.12 -11.15
CA SER A 169 -5.47 0.33 -11.36
C SER A 169 -4.46 0.94 -10.40
N ILE A 170 -3.46 1.66 -10.93
CA ILE A 170 -2.55 2.50 -10.15
C ILE A 170 -2.68 3.92 -10.69
N LEU A 171 -3.20 4.82 -9.87
CA LEU A 171 -3.57 6.18 -10.24
C LEU A 171 -2.83 7.18 -9.36
N ASP A 172 -2.42 8.32 -9.91
CA ASP A 172 -1.82 9.43 -9.17
C ASP A 172 -0.63 8.98 -8.31
N TYR A 173 0.27 8.21 -8.92
CA TYR A 173 1.46 7.67 -8.27
C TYR A 173 2.59 8.72 -8.29
N ASP A 174 3.04 9.13 -7.10
CA ASP A 174 4.04 10.19 -6.89
C ASP A 174 5.48 9.65 -6.67
N GLY A 175 5.70 8.35 -6.86
CA GLY A 175 7.03 7.75 -6.70
C GLY A 175 7.84 7.65 -8.01
N PRO A 176 9.14 7.29 -7.92
CA PRO A 176 9.94 7.02 -9.11
C PRO A 176 9.35 5.85 -9.89
N LEU A 177 9.33 5.95 -11.23
CA LEU A 177 8.70 4.94 -12.08
C LEU A 177 9.49 3.62 -12.09
N GLU A 178 10.81 3.73 -12.05
CA GLU A 178 11.74 2.63 -12.11
C GLU A 178 11.43 1.61 -11.01
N THR A 179 10.97 2.05 -9.85
CA THR A 179 10.63 1.15 -8.73
C THR A 179 9.50 0.19 -9.07
N LEU A 180 8.46 0.64 -9.78
CA LEU A 180 7.34 -0.24 -10.17
C LEU A 180 7.76 -1.21 -11.27
N VAL A 181 8.53 -0.74 -12.25
CA VAL A 181 8.96 -1.53 -13.40
C VAL A 181 10.01 -2.57 -13.02
N GLU A 182 10.96 -2.21 -12.16
CA GLU A 182 12.04 -3.08 -11.68
C GLU A 182 11.61 -3.99 -10.52
N SER A 183 10.47 -3.70 -9.87
CA SER A 183 9.90 -4.59 -8.86
C SER A 183 9.48 -5.93 -9.46
N LYS A 184 9.19 -6.89 -8.57
CA LYS A 184 8.59 -8.18 -8.95
C LYS A 184 7.09 -8.09 -9.27
N LEU A 185 6.48 -6.91 -9.19
CA LEU A 185 5.04 -6.73 -9.41
C LEU A 185 4.58 -7.18 -10.80
N PRO A 186 5.23 -6.79 -11.93
CA PRO A 186 4.79 -7.21 -13.26
C PRO A 186 4.79 -8.74 -13.41
N GLN A 187 5.80 -9.42 -12.87
CA GLN A 187 5.93 -10.88 -12.93
C GLN A 187 4.90 -11.59 -12.04
N SER A 188 4.42 -10.92 -11.00
CA SER A 188 3.44 -11.44 -10.05
C SER A 188 1.99 -11.33 -10.54
N LEU A 189 1.77 -10.84 -11.76
CA LEU A 189 0.46 -10.54 -12.35
C LEU A 189 0.10 -11.40 -13.59
N PRO A 190 0.22 -12.75 -13.55
CA PRO A 190 -0.03 -13.61 -14.70
C PRO A 190 -1.49 -13.62 -15.19
N SER A 191 -2.46 -13.32 -14.33
CA SER A 191 -3.90 -13.31 -14.68
C SER A 191 -4.42 -11.93 -15.09
N LEU A 192 -3.53 -10.93 -15.17
CA LEU A 192 -3.93 -9.54 -15.37
C LEU A 192 -4.55 -9.35 -16.74
N ARG A 193 -5.81 -8.92 -16.77
CA ARG A 193 -6.57 -8.69 -18.01
C ARG A 193 -6.70 -7.22 -18.32
N THR A 194 -6.95 -6.42 -17.29
CA THR A 194 -7.20 -4.99 -17.40
C THR A 194 -6.16 -4.24 -16.59
N LEU A 195 -5.42 -3.36 -17.26
CA LEU A 195 -4.47 -2.46 -16.62
C LEU A 195 -4.93 -1.02 -16.84
N ARG A 196 -4.94 -0.26 -15.75
CA ARG A 196 -5.17 1.18 -15.77
C ARG A 196 -4.04 1.89 -15.05
N LEU A 197 -3.29 2.69 -15.79
CA LEU A 197 -2.15 3.46 -15.27
C LEU A 197 -2.28 4.93 -15.69
N GLU A 198 -1.54 5.80 -15.02
CA GLU A 198 -1.34 7.17 -15.48
C GLU A 198 -0.18 7.24 -16.49
N ARG A 199 -0.27 8.12 -17.48
CA ARG A 199 0.43 7.94 -18.77
C ARG A 199 1.96 7.81 -18.69
N SER A 200 2.63 8.50 -17.78
CA SER A 200 4.09 8.43 -17.63
C SER A 200 4.56 7.02 -17.26
N THR A 201 3.70 6.22 -16.60
CA THR A 201 4.05 4.92 -16.04
C THR A 201 3.59 3.74 -16.90
N THR A 202 2.82 4.02 -17.96
CA THR A 202 2.00 2.98 -18.62
C THR A 202 2.78 2.06 -19.55
N VAL A 203 3.75 2.58 -20.31
CA VAL A 203 4.39 1.81 -21.40
C VAL A 203 5.44 0.84 -20.88
N ASP A 204 6.40 1.31 -20.10
CA ASP A 204 7.49 0.46 -19.62
C ASP A 204 6.97 -0.63 -18.66
N PHE A 205 5.98 -0.30 -17.84
CA PHE A 205 5.28 -1.29 -17.02
C PHE A 205 4.48 -2.29 -17.87
N ALA A 206 3.78 -1.84 -18.92
CA ALA A 206 3.08 -2.76 -19.81
C ALA A 206 4.04 -3.70 -20.56
N LEU A 207 5.25 -3.23 -20.89
CA LEU A 207 6.29 -4.02 -21.55
C LEU A 207 6.98 -5.01 -20.61
N SER A 208 6.99 -4.77 -19.29
CA SER A 208 7.55 -5.70 -18.30
C SER A 208 6.59 -6.82 -17.90
N LEU A 209 5.33 -6.76 -18.32
CA LEU A 209 4.35 -7.82 -18.09
C LEU A 209 4.62 -9.06 -18.96
N PRO A 210 4.18 -10.25 -18.52
CA PRO A 210 4.27 -11.47 -19.31
C PRO A 210 3.58 -11.29 -20.68
N PRO A 211 4.16 -11.82 -21.78
CA PRO A 211 3.57 -11.71 -23.11
C PRO A 211 2.14 -12.25 -23.14
N HIS A 212 1.24 -11.55 -23.85
CA HIS A 212 -0.18 -11.92 -24.01
C HIS A 212 -1.00 -12.00 -22.71
N SER A 213 -0.52 -11.43 -21.61
CA SER A 213 -1.31 -11.33 -20.37
C SER A 213 -2.49 -10.36 -20.53
N LEU A 214 -2.26 -9.18 -21.13
CA LEU A 214 -3.25 -8.12 -21.17
C LEU A 214 -4.29 -8.24 -22.29
N HIS A 215 -5.57 -8.20 -21.90
CA HIS A 215 -6.70 -8.07 -22.81
C HIS A 215 -7.08 -6.62 -23.09
N SER A 216 -6.98 -5.76 -22.07
CA SER A 216 -7.34 -4.34 -22.14
C SER A 216 -6.30 -3.50 -21.41
N LEU A 217 -5.80 -2.48 -22.10
CA LEU A 217 -4.95 -1.45 -21.52
C LEU A 217 -5.64 -0.10 -21.66
N SER A 218 -5.77 0.59 -20.54
CA SER A 218 -6.31 1.95 -20.46
C SER A 218 -5.36 2.87 -19.72
N TRP A 219 -5.34 4.15 -20.09
CA TRP A 219 -4.55 5.14 -19.37
C TRP A 219 -5.27 6.48 -19.25
N LEU A 220 -4.98 7.19 -18.16
CA LEU A 220 -5.47 8.56 -17.92
C LEU A 220 -4.43 9.58 -18.39
N ASP A 221 -4.92 10.67 -18.98
CA ASP A 221 -4.10 11.78 -19.48
C ASP A 221 -4.21 12.97 -18.51
N ALA A 222 -3.13 13.28 -17.81
CA ALA A 222 -2.97 14.48 -17.00
C ALA A 222 -1.98 15.42 -17.70
N GLY A 223 -2.44 16.15 -18.71
CA GLY A 223 -1.76 17.36 -19.20
C GLY A 223 -0.56 17.19 -20.15
N GLN A 224 -0.84 17.53 -21.43
CA GLN A 224 0.01 18.01 -22.53
C GLN A 224 1.37 17.33 -22.91
N ASN A 225 1.43 17.03 -24.21
CA ASN A 225 2.59 17.12 -25.11
C ASN A 225 3.58 15.95 -25.25
N GLN A 226 3.16 14.69 -25.12
CA GLN A 226 3.95 13.59 -25.71
C GLN A 226 3.06 12.54 -26.40
N SER A 227 3.27 12.36 -27.70
CA SER A 227 2.63 11.36 -28.56
C SER A 227 3.48 10.08 -28.60
N ILE A 228 2.99 9.01 -27.99
CA ILE A 228 3.64 7.69 -28.03
C ILE A 228 3.15 6.90 -29.26
N ALA A 229 4.08 6.23 -29.96
CA ALA A 229 3.77 5.41 -31.14
C ALA A 229 3.02 4.12 -30.73
N PRO A 230 1.86 3.81 -31.35
CA PRO A 230 1.01 2.66 -30.98
C PRO A 230 1.66 1.27 -31.15
N SER A 231 2.71 1.16 -31.97
CA SER A 231 3.29 -0.11 -32.43
C SER A 231 4.02 -0.91 -31.35
N SER A 232 4.61 -0.23 -30.36
CA SER A 232 5.34 -0.91 -29.27
C SER A 232 4.39 -1.52 -28.24
N ILE A 233 3.21 -0.92 -28.06
CA ILE A 233 2.22 -1.31 -27.05
C ILE A 233 1.35 -2.49 -27.55
N THR A 234 1.23 -2.67 -28.87
CA THR A 234 0.43 -3.75 -29.46
C THR A 234 1.01 -5.15 -29.17
N MET A 235 2.28 -5.26 -28.80
CA MET A 235 2.87 -6.54 -28.36
C MET A 235 2.43 -6.95 -26.95
N ALA A 236 2.06 -6.00 -26.10
CA ALA A 236 1.69 -6.26 -24.72
C ALA A 236 0.17 -6.47 -24.54
N ALA A 237 -0.68 -5.74 -25.28
CA ALA A 237 -2.13 -5.74 -25.08
C ALA A 237 -2.94 -6.03 -26.35
N LEU A 238 -4.00 -6.85 -26.20
CA LEU A 238 -4.93 -7.20 -27.30
C LEU A 238 -5.88 -6.06 -27.68
N SER A 239 -6.18 -5.14 -26.77
CA SER A 239 -7.04 -3.99 -27.01
C SER A 239 -6.53 -2.75 -26.28
N LEU A 240 -6.52 -1.62 -26.98
CA LEU A 240 -6.08 -0.32 -26.47
C LEU A 240 -7.29 0.60 -26.39
N THR A 241 -7.59 1.10 -25.19
CA THR A 241 -8.71 2.02 -24.99
C THR A 241 -8.21 3.33 -24.40
N TRP A 242 -8.36 4.42 -25.15
CA TRP A 242 -8.01 5.76 -24.70
C TRP A 242 -9.19 6.43 -24.00
N ASN A 243 -9.01 6.84 -22.75
CA ASN A 243 -10.02 7.59 -21.98
C ASN A 243 -9.48 8.99 -21.67
N GLY A 244 -9.64 9.92 -22.60
CA GLY A 244 -9.30 11.33 -22.36
C GLY A 244 -10.34 12.02 -21.47
N VAL A 245 -9.91 12.48 -20.30
CA VAL A 245 -10.68 13.44 -19.51
C VAL A 245 -10.32 14.83 -20.03
N ARG A 246 -11.24 15.48 -20.77
CA ARG A 246 -11.13 16.92 -21.00
C ARG A 246 -11.40 17.63 -19.67
N GLN A 247 -10.36 18.03 -18.96
CA GLN A 247 -10.53 19.11 -17.98
C GLN A 247 -10.93 20.37 -18.76
N LYS A 248 -12.18 20.82 -18.56
CA LYS A 248 -12.59 22.15 -19.03
C LYS A 248 -11.78 23.16 -18.22
N ALA A 249 -10.99 23.97 -18.94
CA ALA A 249 -10.35 25.17 -18.43
C ALA A 249 -11.38 26.17 -17.90
#